data_AF-A0A964M9Z0-F1
#
_entry.id   AF-A0A964M9Z0-F1
#
_cell.length_a   1.000
_cell.length_b   1.000
_cell.length_c   1.000
_cell.angle_alpha   90.00
_cell.angle_beta   90.00
_cell.angle_gamma   90.00
#
_symmetry.space_group_name_H-M   'P 1'
#
loop_
_entity.id
_entity.type
_entity.pdbx_description
1 polymer ?
#
loop_
_entity_poly.entity_id
_entity_poly.type
_entity_poly.pdbx_seq_one_letter_code
_entity_poly.pdbx_strand_id
1 'polypeptide(L)'
;MTRHRPPTSSPPGPAAGRRRSALDYLFVLRPILLVPAWTMLLAGHYRADGTTSMTWRLPPELWLMIALYSGLMGASYIVNQIFDVETDRLNRKLFLVAEGYVSRPAIVAEAALLFAAALLLGFLRFPPPVGWLVLASGALGLLYSVPPFKFKAKPFLDMLANGIGYGGLALA
;
A
#
# COMPACT_ATOMS: atom_id res chain seq x y z
N MET A 1 -9.28 36.16 -21.13
CA MET A 1 -8.64 35.55 -19.94
C MET A 1 -9.69 35.38 -18.84
N THR A 2 -10.38 34.24 -18.83
CA THR A 2 -11.34 33.88 -17.77
C THR A 2 -10.57 33.32 -16.58
N ARG A 3 -10.50 34.07 -15.48
CA ARG A 3 -9.90 33.59 -14.23
C ARG A 3 -10.74 32.44 -13.69
N HIS A 4 -10.24 31.22 -13.80
CA HIS A 4 -10.79 30.06 -13.13
C HIS A 4 -10.67 30.31 -11.61
N ARG A 5 -11.79 30.64 -10.94
CA ARG A 5 -11.81 30.67 -9.48
C ARG A 5 -11.74 29.23 -8.97
N PRO A 6 -10.86 28.88 -8.02
CA PRO A 6 -10.90 27.58 -7.39
C PRO A 6 -12.22 27.45 -6.60
N PRO A 7 -12.86 26.27 -6.58
CA PRO A 7 -14.05 26.06 -5.77
C PRO A 7 -13.70 26.25 -4.29
N THR A 8 -14.32 27.24 -3.65
CA THR A 8 -14.08 27.69 -2.28
C THR A 8 -14.79 26.86 -1.21
N SER A 9 -15.44 25.75 -1.58
CA SER A 9 -16.08 24.86 -0.63
C SER A 9 -15.25 23.60 -0.47
N SER A 10 -14.63 23.43 0.70
CA SER A 10 -14.27 22.09 1.17
C SER A 10 -15.50 21.18 0.97
N PRO A 11 -15.38 20.01 0.33
CA PRO A 11 -16.49 19.07 0.29
C PRO A 11 -16.92 18.81 1.74
N PRO A 12 -18.23 18.68 2.00
CA PRO A 12 -18.68 18.38 3.34
C PRO A 12 -17.96 17.09 3.75
N GLY A 13 -17.21 17.14 4.86
CA GLY A 13 -16.80 15.91 5.53
C GLY A 13 -18.03 15.05 5.81
N PRO A 14 -17.86 13.80 6.30
CA PRO A 14 -18.99 12.93 6.62
C PRO A 14 -20.13 13.72 7.24
N ALA A 15 -21.33 13.63 6.63
CA ALA A 15 -22.51 14.38 7.05
C ALA A 15 -22.59 14.41 8.58
N ALA A 16 -22.75 15.60 9.16
CA ALA A 16 -22.69 15.80 10.61
C ALA A 16 -23.50 14.71 11.33
N GLY A 17 -22.80 13.77 11.99
CA GLY A 17 -23.40 12.60 12.65
C GLY A 17 -23.01 11.22 12.12
N ARG A 18 -22.34 11.07 10.95
CA ARG A 18 -21.86 9.74 10.52
C ARG A 18 -20.71 9.26 11.42
N ARG A 19 -20.92 8.14 12.11
CA ARG A 19 -19.86 7.47 12.88
C ARG A 19 -18.80 6.90 11.94
N ARG A 20 -17.53 7.09 12.28
CA ARG A 20 -16.40 6.43 11.60
C ARG A 20 -16.54 4.92 11.78
N SER A 21 -16.54 4.16 10.68
CA SER A 21 -16.67 2.71 10.72
C SER A 21 -15.29 2.05 10.77
N ALA A 22 -15.17 0.92 11.46
CA ALA A 22 -13.97 0.09 11.39
C ALA A 22 -13.68 -0.38 9.96
N LEU A 23 -14.73 -0.54 9.14
CA LEU A 23 -14.60 -0.90 7.73
C LEU A 23 -13.92 0.19 6.90
N ASP A 24 -14.05 1.47 7.28
CA ASP A 24 -13.39 2.56 6.55
C ASP A 24 -11.86 2.42 6.63
N TYR A 25 -11.35 1.95 7.77
CA TYR A 25 -9.93 1.61 7.98
C TYR A 25 -9.52 0.31 7.28
N LEU A 26 -10.44 -0.63 7.05
CA LEU A 26 -10.14 -1.78 6.18
C LEU A 26 -10.04 -1.34 4.71
N PHE A 27 -10.96 -0.48 4.24
CA PHE A 27 -11.03 -0.07 2.84
C PHE A 27 -9.94 0.92 2.44
N VAL A 28 -9.37 1.68 3.39
CA VAL A 28 -8.22 2.56 3.10
C VAL A 28 -6.98 1.77 2.67
N LEU A 29 -6.89 0.47 2.99
CA LEU A 29 -5.85 -0.45 2.54
C LEU A 29 -6.00 -0.84 1.05
N ARG A 30 -7.08 -0.41 0.38
CA ARG A 30 -7.35 -0.68 -1.04
C ARG A 30 -7.26 -2.17 -1.40
N PRO A 31 -8.09 -3.04 -0.78
CA PRO A 31 -7.97 -4.50 -0.88
C PRO A 31 -7.98 -5.03 -2.33
N ILE A 32 -8.68 -4.36 -3.25
CA ILE A 32 -8.70 -4.74 -4.67
C ILE A 32 -7.30 -4.66 -5.30
N LEU A 33 -6.47 -3.70 -4.87
CA LEU A 33 -5.09 -3.57 -5.38
C LEU A 33 -4.11 -4.57 -4.77
N LEU A 34 -4.55 -5.41 -3.83
CA LEU A 34 -3.74 -6.50 -3.31
C LEU A 34 -3.74 -7.70 -4.24
N VAL A 35 -4.77 -7.86 -5.09
CA VAL A 35 -4.87 -9.01 -6.00
C VAL A 35 -3.65 -9.10 -6.94
N PRO A 36 -3.22 -8.03 -7.65
CA PRO A 36 -2.00 -8.09 -8.46
C PRO A 36 -0.74 -8.36 -7.64
N ALA A 37 -0.68 -7.85 -6.41
CA ALA A 37 0.45 -8.05 -5.51
C ALA A 37 0.55 -9.52 -5.06
N TRP A 38 -0.58 -10.16 -4.76
CA TRP A 38 -0.65 -11.59 -4.46
C TRP A 38 -0.28 -12.44 -5.67
N THR A 39 -0.67 -12.05 -6.88
CA THR A 39 -0.27 -12.76 -8.10
C THR A 39 1.25 -12.85 -8.22
N MET A 40 1.97 -11.75 -8.00
CA MET A 40 3.44 -11.75 -8.07
C MET A 40 4.07 -12.56 -6.96
N LEU A 41 3.57 -12.43 -5.72
CA LEU A 41 4.03 -13.19 -4.56
C LEU A 41 3.87 -14.70 -4.77
N LEU A 42 2.69 -15.13 -5.21
CA LEU A 42 2.41 -16.54 -5.48
C LEU A 42 3.26 -17.05 -6.65
N ALA A 43 3.40 -16.26 -7.72
CA ALA A 43 4.27 -16.63 -8.84
C ALA A 43 5.73 -16.82 -8.39
N GLY A 44 6.23 -15.97 -7.49
CA GLY A 44 7.56 -16.12 -6.90
C GLY A 44 7.70 -17.41 -6.11
N HIS A 45 6.70 -17.73 -5.27
CA HIS A 45 6.66 -18.97 -4.51
C HIS A 45 6.70 -20.22 -5.41
N TYR A 46 5.82 -20.32 -6.42
CA TYR A 46 5.79 -21.47 -7.33
C TYR A 46 7.06 -21.56 -8.18
N ARG A 47 7.64 -20.43 -8.59
CA ARG A 47 8.92 -20.38 -9.28
C ARG A 47 10.04 -20.96 -8.43
N ALA A 48 10.08 -20.63 -7.13
CA ALA A 48 11.09 -21.13 -6.20
C ALA A 48 10.92 -22.63 -5.87
N ASP A 49 9.67 -23.09 -5.78
CA ASP A 49 9.33 -24.51 -5.55
C ASP A 49 9.59 -25.40 -6.78
N GLY A 50 9.73 -24.79 -7.97
CA GLY A 50 9.98 -25.51 -9.23
C GLY A 50 8.75 -26.26 -9.76
N THR A 51 7.59 -26.08 -9.15
CA THR A 51 6.33 -26.72 -9.54
C THR A 51 5.62 -25.89 -10.60
N THR A 52 5.25 -26.54 -11.71
CA THR A 52 4.40 -25.93 -12.76
C THR A 52 2.91 -26.08 -12.47
N SER A 53 2.56 -26.90 -11.47
CA SER A 53 1.18 -27.24 -11.12
C SER A 53 0.74 -26.43 -9.90
N MET A 54 -0.22 -25.53 -10.08
CA MET A 54 -0.81 -24.75 -9.01
C MET A 54 -1.56 -25.66 -8.01
N THR A 55 -1.27 -25.52 -6.71
CA THR A 55 -1.96 -26.25 -5.64
C THR A 55 -2.66 -25.27 -4.70
N TRP A 56 -3.91 -25.54 -4.35
CA TRP A 56 -4.66 -24.70 -3.40
C TRP A 56 -4.29 -24.95 -1.94
N ARG A 57 -3.44 -25.95 -1.65
CA ARG A 57 -2.95 -26.27 -0.31
C ARG A 57 -1.65 -25.52 -0.03
N LEU A 58 -1.79 -24.24 0.31
CA LEU A 58 -0.65 -23.37 0.61
C LEU A 58 -0.11 -23.66 2.03
N PRO A 59 1.22 -23.66 2.24
CA PRO A 59 1.81 -23.85 3.56
C PRO A 59 1.48 -22.68 4.50
N PRO A 60 1.43 -22.90 5.83
CA PRO A 60 1.12 -21.84 6.81
C PRO A 60 2.03 -20.60 6.69
N GLU A 61 3.30 -20.80 6.35
CA GLU A 61 4.28 -19.75 6.14
C GLU A 61 3.90 -18.83 4.98
N LEU A 62 3.31 -19.38 3.91
CA LEU A 62 2.85 -18.60 2.77
C LEU A 62 1.59 -17.80 3.12
N TRP A 63 0.67 -18.36 3.92
CA TRP A 63 -0.46 -17.59 4.43
C TRP A 63 -0.03 -16.42 5.30
N LEU A 64 0.96 -16.65 6.18
CA LEU A 64 1.56 -15.57 6.96
C LEU A 64 2.21 -14.53 6.05
N MET A 65 2.97 -14.96 5.03
CA MET A 65 3.59 -14.05 4.07
C MET A 65 2.54 -13.22 3.31
N ILE A 66 1.45 -13.84 2.84
CA ILE A 66 0.34 -13.13 2.18
C ILE A 66 -0.25 -12.08 3.12
N ALA A 67 -0.48 -12.42 4.40
CA ALA A 67 -1.02 -11.47 5.38
C ALA A 67 -0.06 -10.30 5.65
N LEU A 68 1.23 -10.57 5.85
CA LEU A 68 2.25 -9.54 6.09
C LEU A 68 2.44 -8.64 4.87
N TYR A 69 2.50 -9.23 3.67
CA TYR A 69 2.65 -8.49 2.42
C TYR A 69 1.41 -7.65 2.11
N SER A 70 0.22 -8.16 2.44
CA SER A 70 -1.03 -7.38 2.37
C SER A 70 -0.98 -6.16 3.28
N GLY A 71 -0.50 -6.33 4.51
CA GLY A 71 -0.29 -5.24 5.46
C GLY A 71 0.72 -4.22 4.94
N LEU A 72 1.86 -4.68 4.42
CA LEU A 72 2.92 -3.84 3.87
C LEU A 72 2.44 -2.99 2.68
N MET A 73 1.73 -3.61 1.74
CA MET A 73 1.16 -2.92 0.58
C MET A 73 0.04 -1.97 1.00
N GLY A 74 -0.84 -2.40 1.91
CA GLY A 74 -1.88 -1.56 2.50
C GLY A 74 -1.31 -0.31 3.18
N ALA A 75 -0.23 -0.46 3.96
CA ALA A 75 0.48 0.65 4.58
C ALA A 75 1.06 1.61 3.52
N SER A 76 1.65 1.07 2.45
CA SER A 76 2.17 1.87 1.33
C SER A 76 1.05 2.64 0.62
N TYR A 77 -0.13 2.05 0.45
CA TYR A 77 -1.31 2.72 -0.11
C TYR A 77 -1.88 3.79 0.82
N ILE A 78 -1.87 3.59 2.14
CA ILE A 78 -2.22 4.63 3.11
C ILE A 78 -1.26 5.82 2.98
N VAL A 79 0.05 5.57 3.01
CA VAL A 79 1.06 6.62 2.84
C VAL A 79 0.84 7.37 1.53
N ASN A 80 0.60 6.64 0.44
CA ASN A 80 0.30 7.24 -0.86
C ASN A 80 -0.87 8.23 -0.78
N GLN A 81 -1.99 7.82 -0.17
CA GLN A 81 -3.19 8.67 0.00
C GLN A 81 -2.94 9.88 0.91
N ILE A 82 -2.15 9.72 1.97
CA ILE A 82 -1.81 10.84 2.88
C ILE A 82 -1.06 11.94 2.14
N PHE A 83 -0.10 11.58 1.27
CA PHE A 83 0.71 12.54 0.52
C PHE A 83 0.06 13.09 -0.75
N ASP A 84 -1.05 12.49 -1.19
CA ASP A 84 -1.83 12.94 -2.35
C ASP A 84 -3.21 13.49 -1.99
N VAL A 85 -3.50 13.69 -0.70
CA VAL A 85 -4.81 14.14 -0.18
C VAL A 85 -5.42 15.30 -0.98
N GLU A 86 -4.62 16.31 -1.34
CA GLU A 86 -5.08 17.48 -2.11
C GLU A 86 -5.34 17.14 -3.57
N THR A 87 -4.45 16.37 -4.20
CA THR A 87 -4.60 15.93 -5.59
C THR A 87 -5.82 15.00 -5.73
N ASP A 88 -6.00 14.08 -4.79
CA ASP A 88 -7.14 13.16 -4.74
C ASP A 88 -8.45 13.92 -4.57
N ARG A 89 -8.47 14.95 -3.70
CA ARG A 89 -9.60 15.86 -3.52
C ARG A 89 -9.94 16.61 -4.81
N LEU A 90 -8.96 17.22 -5.47
CA LEU A 90 -9.15 17.95 -6.73
C LEU A 90 -9.68 17.03 -7.85
N ASN A 91 -9.25 15.77 -7.87
CA ASN A 91 -9.64 14.78 -8.87
C ASN A 91 -10.88 13.96 -8.49
N ARG A 92 -11.48 14.18 -7.31
CA ARG A 92 -12.61 13.41 -6.77
C ARG A 92 -12.35 11.91 -6.72
N LYS A 93 -11.15 11.53 -6.24
CA LYS A 93 -10.73 10.13 -6.06
C LYS A 93 -10.42 9.86 -4.59
N LEU A 94 -10.43 8.58 -4.21
CA LEU A 94 -9.95 8.11 -2.89
C LEU A 94 -10.52 8.91 -1.71
N PHE A 95 -11.85 9.09 -1.73
CA PHE A 95 -12.59 9.99 -0.85
C PHE A 95 -12.40 9.71 0.66
N LEU A 96 -12.07 8.48 1.06
CA LEU A 96 -11.93 8.11 2.48
C LEU A 96 -10.92 9.02 3.21
N VAL A 97 -9.75 9.23 2.62
CA VAL A 97 -8.71 10.12 3.17
C VAL A 97 -8.97 11.57 2.73
N ALA A 98 -9.27 11.79 1.45
CA ALA A 98 -9.43 13.12 0.86
C ALA A 98 -10.57 13.96 1.48
N GLU A 99 -11.63 13.31 1.95
CA GLU A 99 -12.81 13.95 2.56
C GLU A 99 -12.91 13.71 4.08
N GLY A 100 -11.90 13.08 4.69
CA GLY A 100 -11.80 12.96 6.15
C GLY A 100 -12.74 11.94 6.81
N TYR A 101 -13.14 10.88 6.08
CA TYR A 101 -13.89 9.76 6.66
C TYR A 101 -13.06 8.93 7.64
N VAL A 102 -11.74 8.93 7.48
CA VAL A 102 -10.78 8.33 8.43
C VAL A 102 -9.98 9.41 9.15
N SER A 103 -9.56 9.11 10.39
CA SER A 103 -8.73 10.01 11.18
C SER A 103 -7.29 9.96 10.70
N ARG A 104 -6.69 11.12 10.35
CA ARG A 104 -5.29 11.19 9.88
C ARG A 104 -4.30 10.59 10.90
N PRO A 105 -4.35 10.91 12.21
CA PRO A 105 -3.51 10.24 13.20
C PRO A 105 -3.69 8.72 13.24
N ALA A 106 -4.92 8.23 13.07
CA ALA A 106 -5.21 6.79 13.13
C ALA A 106 -4.66 6.05 11.92
N ILE A 107 -4.82 6.57 10.69
CA ILE A 107 -4.25 5.92 9.50
C ILE A 107 -2.71 6.02 9.47
N VAL A 108 -2.12 7.07 10.05
CA VAL A 108 -0.67 7.14 10.25
C VAL A 108 -0.20 6.05 11.20
N ALA A 109 -0.89 5.86 12.33
CA ALA A 109 -0.59 4.79 13.28
C ALA A 109 -0.80 3.41 12.65
N GLU A 110 -1.88 3.22 11.90
CA GLU A 110 -2.17 1.99 11.16
C GLU A 110 -1.05 1.64 10.17
N ALA A 111 -0.65 2.58 9.32
CA ALA A 111 0.46 2.36 8.39
C ALA A 111 1.77 2.04 9.12
N ALA A 112 2.08 2.76 10.20
CA ALA A 112 3.28 2.51 11.00
C ALA A 112 3.28 1.10 11.65
N LEU A 113 2.14 0.68 12.22
CA LEU A 113 1.97 -0.63 12.83
C LEU A 113 2.09 -1.74 11.78
N LEU A 114 1.49 -1.57 10.61
CA LEU A 114 1.57 -2.53 9.51
C LEU A 114 3.00 -2.66 8.96
N PHE A 115 3.72 -1.54 8.77
CA PHE A 115 5.14 -1.56 8.40
C PHE A 115 5.99 -2.27 9.47
N ALA A 116 5.80 -1.91 10.74
CA ALA A 116 6.56 -2.50 11.84
C ALA A 116 6.27 -4.00 11.99
N ALA A 117 5.01 -4.41 11.90
CA ALA A 117 4.63 -5.82 11.97
C ALA A 117 5.22 -6.63 10.81
N ALA A 118 5.13 -6.12 9.58
CA ALA A 118 5.72 -6.76 8.40
C ALA A 118 7.23 -6.91 8.54
N LEU A 119 7.94 -5.86 8.97
CA LEU A 119 9.38 -5.88 9.14
C LEU A 119 9.82 -6.84 10.27
N LEU A 120 9.20 -6.71 11.45
CA LEU A 120 9.51 -7.53 12.61
C LEU A 120 9.26 -9.00 12.32
N LEU A 121 8.07 -9.34 11.84
CA LEU A 121 7.72 -10.74 11.55
C LEU A 121 8.47 -11.27 10.32
N GLY A 122 8.81 -10.41 9.36
CA GLY A 122 9.69 -10.75 8.23
C GLY A 122 11.04 -11.29 8.67
N PHE A 123 11.69 -10.64 9.65
CA PHE A 123 12.97 -11.11 10.20
C PHE A 123 12.83 -12.23 11.24
N LEU A 124 11.73 -12.28 11.99
CA LEU A 124 11.55 -13.30 13.06
C LEU A 124 11.00 -14.64 12.56
N ARG A 125 10.24 -14.64 11.46
CA ARG A 125 9.49 -15.82 10.99
C ARG A 125 10.04 -16.42 9.69
N PHE A 126 10.89 -15.70 8.98
CA PHE A 126 11.44 -16.13 7.69
C PHE A 126 12.97 -16.04 7.67
N PRO A 127 13.64 -16.73 6.72
CA PRO A 127 15.08 -16.60 6.54
C PRO A 127 15.51 -15.15 6.30
N PRO A 128 16.74 -14.76 6.69
CA PRO A 128 17.20 -13.37 6.60
C PRO A 128 16.99 -12.68 5.24
N PRO A 129 17.19 -13.34 4.06
CA PRO A 129 16.93 -12.71 2.77
C PRO A 129 15.49 -12.18 2.62
N VAL A 130 14.51 -12.89 3.16
CA VAL A 130 13.09 -12.48 3.12
C VAL A 130 12.87 -11.21 3.94
N GLY A 131 13.44 -11.11 5.13
CA GLY A 131 13.38 -9.89 5.94
C GLY A 131 13.96 -8.67 5.21
N TRP A 132 15.07 -8.85 4.48
CA TRP A 132 15.65 -7.79 3.66
C TRP A 132 14.77 -7.41 2.46
N LEU A 133 14.11 -8.38 1.82
CA LEU A 133 13.13 -8.10 0.75
C LEU A 133 11.91 -7.32 1.27
N VAL A 134 11.41 -7.66 2.46
CA VAL A 134 10.34 -6.91 3.12
C VAL A 134 10.79 -5.48 3.44
N LEU A 135 12.00 -5.30 3.99
CA LEU A 135 12.57 -3.98 4.25
C LEU A 135 12.69 -3.15 2.96
N ALA A 136 13.26 -3.74 1.91
CA ALA A 136 13.42 -3.08 0.62
C ALA A 136 12.06 -2.68 0.02
N SER A 137 11.06 -3.57 0.12
CA SER A 137 9.69 -3.30 -0.35
C SER A 137 9.04 -2.15 0.40
N GLY A 138 9.17 -2.15 1.74
CA GLY A 138 8.66 -1.06 2.56
C GLY A 138 9.36 0.27 2.30
N ALA A 139 10.69 0.25 2.17
CA ALA A 139 11.47 1.42 1.82
C ALA A 139 11.06 1.98 0.45
N LEU A 140 10.89 1.11 -0.56
CA LEU A 140 10.43 1.52 -1.89
C LEU A 140 9.03 2.14 -1.84
N GLY A 141 8.09 1.55 -1.09
CA GLY A 141 6.75 2.10 -0.90
C GLY A 141 6.74 3.51 -0.29
N LEU A 142 7.64 3.76 0.67
CA LEU A 142 7.84 5.09 1.24
C LEU A 142 8.48 6.06 0.23
N LEU A 143 9.61 5.69 -0.38
CA LEU A 143 10.32 6.53 -1.36
C LEU A 143 9.45 6.89 -2.58
N TYR A 144 8.52 6.00 -2.93
CA TYR A 144 7.56 6.21 -4.01
C TYR A 144 6.64 7.41 -3.74
N SER A 145 6.21 7.61 -2.49
CA SER A 145 5.17 8.57 -2.12
C SER A 145 5.66 9.80 -1.35
N VAL A 146 6.72 9.65 -0.55
CA VAL A 146 7.15 10.65 0.45
C VAL A 146 8.21 11.62 -0.14
N PRO A 147 8.09 12.94 0.06
CA PRO A 147 9.15 13.90 -0.26
C PRO A 147 10.43 13.68 0.55
N PRO A 148 11.62 14.01 0.01
CA PRO A 148 11.88 14.68 -1.27
C PRO A 148 11.90 13.74 -2.49
N PHE A 149 11.78 12.43 -2.28
CA PHE A 149 11.96 11.45 -3.35
C PHE A 149 10.78 11.41 -4.30
N LYS A 150 9.57 11.11 -3.76
CA LYS A 150 8.28 11.04 -4.44
C LYS A 150 8.40 10.47 -5.87
N PHE A 151 8.94 9.25 -5.99
CA PHE A 151 9.29 8.68 -7.30
C PHE A 151 8.13 8.62 -8.29
N LYS A 152 6.90 8.43 -7.80
CA LYS A 152 5.68 8.47 -8.63
C LYS A 152 5.48 9.77 -9.43
N ALA A 153 6.10 10.86 -9.01
CA ALA A 153 6.03 12.15 -9.70
C ALA A 153 7.10 12.32 -10.78
N LYS A 154 7.97 11.32 -11.00
CA LYS A 154 9.11 11.38 -11.91
C LYS A 154 9.00 10.23 -12.93
N PRO A 155 8.76 10.48 -14.23
CA PRO A 155 8.38 9.43 -15.20
C PRO A 155 9.27 8.18 -15.22
N PHE A 156 10.59 8.35 -15.26
CA PHE A 156 11.51 7.21 -15.28
C PHE A 156 11.59 6.48 -13.93
N LEU A 157 11.55 7.21 -12.81
CA LEU A 157 11.63 6.60 -11.49
C LEU A 157 10.32 5.90 -11.11
N ASP A 158 9.18 6.39 -11.60
CA ASP A 158 7.89 5.74 -11.46
C ASP A 158 7.88 4.36 -12.12
N MET A 159 8.29 4.30 -13.39
CA MET A 159 8.42 3.04 -14.12
C MET A 159 9.41 2.09 -13.44
N LEU A 160 10.58 2.58 -13.05
CA LEU A 160 11.60 1.77 -12.36
C LEU A 160 11.09 1.26 -11.00
N ALA A 161 10.43 2.10 -10.21
CA ALA A 161 9.90 1.70 -8.90
C ALA A 161 8.84 0.60 -9.04
N ASN A 162 7.92 0.70 -10.00
CA ASN A 162 6.93 -0.34 -10.24
C ASN A 162 7.59 -1.63 -10.79
N GLY A 163 8.55 -1.51 -11.70
CA GLY A 163 9.29 -2.67 -12.23
C GLY A 163 10.09 -3.41 -11.17
N ILE A 164 10.84 -2.68 -10.33
CA ILE A 164 11.60 -3.25 -9.20
C ILE A 164 10.65 -3.83 -8.16
N GLY A 165 9.58 -3.11 -7.80
CA GLY A 165 8.63 -3.54 -6.78
C GLY A 165 7.92 -4.83 -7.16
N TYR A 166 7.24 -4.86 -8.32
CA TYR A 166 6.46 -6.04 -8.73
C TYR A 166 7.32 -7.14 -9.38
N GLY A 167 8.26 -6.78 -10.25
CA GLY A 167 9.05 -7.75 -11.01
C GLY A 167 10.31 -8.23 -10.30
N GLY A 168 10.86 -7.42 -9.38
CA GLY A 168 12.02 -7.77 -8.58
C GLY A 168 11.62 -8.30 -7.20
N LEU A 169 11.11 -7.41 -6.35
CA LEU A 169 10.91 -7.69 -4.92
C LEU A 169 9.76 -8.66 -4.66
N ALA A 170 8.61 -8.46 -5.30
CA ALA A 170 7.44 -9.31 -5.08
C ALA A 170 7.59 -10.73 -5.67
N LEU A 171 8.45 -10.88 -6.69
CA LEU A 171 8.69 -12.15 -7.40
C LEU A 171 9.90 -12.92 -6.87
N ALA A 172 10.75 -12.28 -6.06
CA ALA A 172 12.04 -12.79 -5.61
C ALA A 172 11.94 -14.05 -4.75
#